data_AF-A4RR84-F1
#
_entry.id   AF-A4RR84-F1
#
_cell.length_a   1.000
_cell.length_b   1.000
_cell.length_c   1.000
_cell.angle_alpha   90.00
_cell.angle_beta   90.00
_cell.angle_gamma   90.00
#
_symmetry.space_group_name_H-M   'P 1'
#
loop_
_entity.id
_entity.type
_entity.pdbx_description
1 polymer ?
#
loop_
_entity_poly.entity_id
_entity_poly.type
_entity_poly.pdbx_seq_one_letter_code
_entity_poly.pdbx_strand_id
1 'polypeptide(L)'
;MFDFEGVIFDSCPAFMSMKSGGDALTAVMRQPLALVVRLTFYALVLVLATVHLCTGTYDQMLTRKFWTTMLNMPNEKKELYIYSLSDTLTDPQKLEALIAHRAKNSANVKVLCFEQSPHCAHLRKHPDEYVKALREFIV
;
A
#
# COMPACT_ATOMS: atom_id res chain seq x y z
N MET A 1 18.37 -15.29 5.99
CA MET A 1 17.19 -14.45 6.24
C MET A 1 17.67 -13.30 7.08
N PHE A 2 17.41 -12.05 6.66
CA PHE A 2 17.81 -10.89 7.45
C PHE A 2 16.92 -10.84 8.70
N ASP A 3 17.53 -10.68 9.88
CA ASP A 3 16.83 -10.50 11.16
C ASP A 3 16.71 -9.00 11.40
N PHE A 4 15.53 -8.45 11.14
CA PHE A 4 15.25 -7.03 11.39
C PHE A 4 14.54 -6.88 12.74
N GLU A 5 14.93 -5.87 13.51
CA GLU A 5 14.26 -5.55 14.78
C GLU A 5 12.86 -4.94 14.60
N GLY A 6 12.55 -4.50 13.38
CA GLY A 6 11.23 -4.01 13.01
C GLY A 6 11.17 -3.46 11.60
N VAL A 7 9.95 -3.18 11.14
CA VAL A 7 9.65 -2.61 9.83
C VAL A 7 8.77 -1.37 9.94
N ILE A 8 9.04 -0.36 9.12
CA ILE A 8 8.22 0.83 9.01
C ILE A 8 7.56 0.83 7.63
N PHE A 9 6.25 0.94 7.62
CA PHE A 9 5.43 1.11 6.43
C PHE A 9 5.01 2.57 6.33
N ASP A 10 5.58 3.31 5.38
CA ASP A 10 5.20 4.70 5.08
C ASP A 10 4.30 4.71 3.84
N SER A 11 3.06 5.18 4.01
CA SER A 11 2.03 5.27 2.97
C SER A 11 1.73 3.93 2.27
N CYS A 12 1.96 2.81 2.95
CA CYS A 12 1.86 1.46 2.39
C CYS A 12 1.48 0.44 3.50
N PRO A 13 1.23 -0.83 3.15
CA PRO A 13 0.99 -1.40 1.81
C PRO A 13 -0.26 -0.83 1.14
N ALA A 14 -0.15 -0.45 -0.14
CA ALA A 14 -1.27 0.09 -0.90
C ALA A 14 -2.12 -1.04 -1.51
N PHE A 15 -3.43 -1.02 -1.25
CA PHE A 15 -4.35 -1.93 -1.92
C PHE A 15 -4.45 -1.60 -3.42
N MET A 16 -3.94 -2.51 -4.25
CA MET A 16 -3.94 -2.31 -5.70
C MET A 16 -5.31 -2.64 -6.29
N SER A 17 -6.04 -1.58 -6.64
CA SER A 17 -7.25 -1.67 -7.46
C SER A 17 -6.93 -1.28 -8.91
N MET A 18 -7.78 -1.68 -9.85
CA MET A 18 -7.63 -1.25 -11.25
C MET A 18 -7.66 0.28 -11.37
N LYS A 19 -8.53 0.94 -10.61
CA LYS A 19 -8.63 2.40 -10.58
C LYS A 19 -7.35 3.04 -10.05
N SER A 20 -6.85 2.59 -8.89
CA SER A 20 -5.65 3.17 -8.29
C SER A 20 -4.40 2.95 -9.15
N GLY A 21 -4.28 1.80 -9.83
CA GLY A 21 -3.20 1.57 -10.80
C GLY A 21 -3.26 2.54 -11.99
N GLY A 22 -4.45 2.74 -12.57
CA GLY A 22 -4.64 3.69 -13.67
C GLY A 22 -4.40 5.15 -13.26
N ASP A 23 -4.85 5.55 -12.06
CA ASP A 23 -4.63 6.88 -11.51
C ASP A 23 -3.14 7.12 -11.23
N ALA A 24 -2.44 6.16 -10.60
CA ALA A 24 -1.01 6.26 -10.32
C ALA A 24 -0.17 6.41 -11.60
N LEU A 25 -0.46 5.63 -12.65
CA LEU A 25 0.27 5.69 -13.93
C LEU A 25 0.07 7.02 -14.66
N THR A 26 -1.06 7.68 -14.46
CA THR A 26 -1.45 8.88 -15.23
C THR A 26 -1.40 10.18 -14.44
N ALA A 27 -1.06 10.12 -13.14
CA ALA A 27 -1.11 11.25 -12.21
C ALA A 27 -0.34 12.49 -12.69
N VAL A 28 0.76 12.30 -13.43
CA VAL A 28 1.63 13.39 -13.92
C VAL A 28 1.50 13.65 -15.42
N MET A 29 0.62 12.92 -16.12
CA MET A 29 0.50 12.98 -17.57
C MET A 29 -0.55 14.00 -18.01
N ARG A 30 -0.30 14.70 -19.14
CA ARG A 30 -1.26 15.61 -19.77
C ARG A 30 -2.14 14.87 -20.80
N GLN A 31 -3.31 15.43 -21.08
CA GLN A 31 -4.18 14.92 -22.16
C GLN A 31 -3.63 15.31 -23.54
N PRO A 32 -3.80 14.46 -24.59
CA PRO A 32 -4.54 13.19 -24.61
C PRO A 32 -3.70 11.96 -24.20
N LEU A 33 -2.40 12.12 -23.92
CA LEU A 33 -1.49 11.01 -23.59
C LEU A 33 -1.98 10.21 -22.37
N ALA A 34 -2.43 10.90 -21.32
CA ALA A 34 -2.98 10.26 -20.12
C ALA A 34 -4.16 9.32 -20.45
N LEU A 35 -5.06 9.71 -21.36
CA LEU A 35 -6.18 8.86 -21.79
C LEU A 35 -5.67 7.61 -22.52
N VAL A 36 -4.75 7.76 -23.47
CA VAL A 36 -4.19 6.63 -24.23
C VAL A 36 -3.52 5.64 -23.28
N VAL A 37 -2.65 6.12 -22.39
CA VAL A 37 -1.96 5.27 -21.40
C VAL A 37 -2.97 4.55 -20.50
N ARG A 38 -4.01 5.24 -20.03
CA ARG A 38 -5.05 4.65 -19.19
C ARG A 38 -5.83 3.55 -19.91
N LEU A 39 -6.21 3.77 -21.16
CA LEU A 39 -6.92 2.77 -21.97
C LEU A 39 -6.03 1.56 -22.27
N THR A 40 -4.76 1.80 -22.63
CA THR A 40 -3.78 0.71 -22.84
C THR A 40 -3.58 -0.10 -21.56
N PHE A 41 -3.48 0.56 -20.40
CA PHE A 41 -3.38 -0.12 -19.11
C PHE A 41 -4.60 -1.01 -18.85
N TYR A 42 -5.83 -0.50 -19.03
CA TYR A 42 -7.04 -1.30 -18.82
C TYR A 42 -7.16 -2.46 -19.81
N ALA A 43 -6.78 -2.27 -21.08
CA ALA A 43 -6.74 -3.35 -22.06
C ALA A 43 -5.76 -4.45 -21.63
N LEU A 44 -4.57 -4.09 -21.17
CA LEU A 44 -3.57 -5.04 -20.68
C LEU A 44 -4.07 -5.79 -19.44
N VAL A 45 -4.66 -5.09 -18.47
CA VAL A 45 -5.24 -5.72 -17.28
C VAL A 45 -6.35 -6.71 -17.66
N LEU A 46 -7.20 -6.37 -18.63
CA LEU A 46 -8.23 -7.27 -19.12
C LEU A 46 -7.63 -8.52 -19.75
N VAL A 47 -6.64 -8.37 -20.64
CA VAL A 47 -5.94 -9.52 -21.25
C VAL A 47 -5.34 -10.41 -20.17
N LEU A 48 -4.59 -9.85 -19.21
CA LEU A 48 -3.99 -10.65 -18.13
C LEU A 48 -5.05 -11.32 -17.26
N ALA A 49 -6.15 -10.63 -16.93
CA ALA A 49 -7.26 -11.22 -16.18
C ALA A 49 -7.90 -12.40 -16.94
N THR A 50 -8.11 -12.28 -18.26
CA THR A 50 -8.63 -13.38 -19.08
C THR A 50 -7.67 -14.56 -19.11
N VAL A 51 -6.35 -14.33 -19.23
CA VAL A 51 -5.35 -15.40 -19.17
C VAL A 51 -5.40 -16.12 -17.83
N HIS A 52 -5.45 -15.38 -16.72
CA HIS A 52 -5.53 -15.98 -15.38
C HIS A 52 -6.83 -16.75 -15.16
N LEU A 53 -7.95 -16.29 -15.71
CA LEU A 53 -9.22 -17.02 -15.68
C LEU A 53 -9.16 -18.31 -16.50
N CYS A 54 -8.68 -18.25 -17.75
CA CYS A 54 -8.61 -19.41 -18.63
C CYS A 54 -7.60 -20.47 -18.16
N THR A 55 -6.54 -20.06 -17.47
CA THR A 55 -5.51 -20.97 -16.92
C THR A 55 -5.82 -21.43 -15.49
N GLY A 56 -6.88 -20.92 -14.87
CA GLY A 56 -7.21 -21.21 -13.47
C GLY A 56 -6.21 -20.64 -12.46
N THR A 57 -5.35 -19.70 -12.85
CA THR A 57 -4.29 -19.13 -12.03
C THR A 57 -4.70 -17.79 -11.38
N TYR A 58 -5.98 -17.64 -11.04
CA TYR A 58 -6.53 -16.40 -10.48
C TYR A 58 -5.80 -15.91 -9.22
N ASP A 59 -5.34 -16.83 -8.37
CA ASP A 59 -4.56 -16.49 -7.18
C ASP A 59 -3.17 -15.91 -7.48
N GLN A 60 -2.66 -16.12 -8.69
CA GLN A 60 -1.37 -15.59 -9.13
C GLN A 60 -1.46 -14.18 -9.71
N MET A 61 -2.67 -13.63 -9.88
CA MET A 61 -2.85 -12.23 -10.26
C MET A 61 -2.07 -11.34 -9.29
N LEU A 62 -1.24 -10.43 -9.84
CA LEU A 62 -0.31 -9.62 -9.06
C LEU A 62 -0.96 -8.95 -7.85
N THR A 63 -2.13 -8.34 -8.05
CA THR A 63 -2.87 -7.62 -7.00
C THR A 63 -3.29 -8.55 -5.86
N ARG A 64 -3.80 -9.74 -6.19
CA ARG A 64 -4.25 -10.74 -5.22
C ARG A 64 -3.07 -11.39 -4.53
N LYS A 65 -2.08 -11.85 -5.30
CA LYS A 65 -0.85 -12.45 -4.78
C LYS A 65 -0.18 -11.51 -3.79
N PHE A 66 0.02 -10.23 -4.17
CA PHE A 66 0.59 -9.22 -3.29
C PHE A 66 -0.20 -9.08 -1.99
N TRP A 67 -1.52 -8.88 -2.07
CA TRP A 67 -2.33 -8.64 -0.87
C TRP A 67 -2.42 -9.86 0.04
N THR A 68 -2.56 -11.06 -0.54
CA THR A 68 -2.52 -12.32 0.20
C THR A 68 -1.15 -12.54 0.84
N THR A 69 -0.05 -12.20 0.16
CA THR A 69 1.29 -12.25 0.76
C THR A 69 1.41 -11.25 1.91
N MET A 70 0.93 -10.01 1.77
CA MET A 70 0.95 -9.02 2.85
C MET A 70 0.16 -9.46 4.09
N LEU A 71 -0.96 -10.17 3.89
CA LEU A 71 -1.75 -10.73 5.00
C LEU A 71 -1.02 -11.87 5.70
N ASN A 72 -0.39 -12.77 4.93
CA ASN A 72 0.13 -14.03 5.44
C ASN A 72 1.63 -14.01 5.76
N MET A 73 2.37 -12.98 5.33
CA MET A 73 3.79 -12.89 5.63
C MET A 73 3.98 -12.75 7.14
N PRO A 74 4.99 -13.42 7.73
CA PRO A 74 5.31 -13.29 9.13
C PRO A 74 5.45 -11.81 9.51
N ASN A 75 5.04 -11.48 10.73
CA ASN A 75 5.27 -10.15 11.25
C ASN A 75 6.70 -10.04 11.79
N GLU A 76 7.27 -8.85 11.65
CA GLU A 76 8.50 -8.52 12.35
C GLU A 76 8.22 -8.24 13.84
N LYS A 77 9.28 -8.16 14.65
CA LYS A 77 9.17 -7.94 16.11
C LYS A 77 8.40 -6.65 16.43
N LYS A 78 8.61 -5.59 15.65
CA LYS A 78 7.91 -4.30 15.72
C LYS A 78 7.46 -3.87 14.32
N GLU A 79 6.25 -3.32 14.22
CA GLU A 79 5.77 -2.71 12.97
C GLU A 79 5.24 -1.31 13.25
N LEU A 80 5.60 -0.34 12.41
CA LEU A 80 5.04 1.01 12.46
C LEU A 80 4.39 1.34 11.12
N TYR A 81 3.10 1.68 11.15
CA TYR A 81 2.36 2.14 9.98
C TYR A 81 2.17 3.65 10.06
N ILE A 82 2.58 4.36 9.02
CA ILE A 82 2.41 5.80 8.90
C ILE A 82 1.59 6.05 7.63
N TYR A 83 0.42 6.66 7.77
CA TYR A 83 -0.46 6.95 6.63
C TYR A 83 -1.34 8.16 6.88
N SER A 84 -2.14 8.55 5.88
CA SER A 84 -3.14 9.61 6.03
C SER A 84 -4.49 9.24 5.45
N LEU A 85 -5.56 9.75 6.06
CA LEU A 85 -6.93 9.62 5.55
C LEU A 85 -7.14 10.39 4.24
N SER A 86 -6.32 11.41 3.95
CA SER A 86 -6.38 12.16 2.69
C SER A 86 -5.52 11.55 1.56
N ASP A 87 -4.89 10.40 1.78
CA ASP A 87 -4.10 9.71 0.76
C ASP A 87 -5.03 9.10 -0.30
N THR A 88 -4.85 9.50 -1.56
CA THR A 88 -5.68 9.02 -2.67
C THR A 88 -5.13 7.76 -3.35
N LEU A 89 -3.91 7.35 -3.02
CA LEU A 89 -3.25 6.17 -3.58
C LEU A 89 -3.37 4.95 -2.68
N THR A 90 -3.34 5.16 -1.36
CA THR A 90 -3.48 4.09 -0.36
C THR A 90 -4.87 4.15 0.27
N ASP A 91 -5.69 3.14 0.01
CA ASP A 91 -7.03 3.00 0.62
C ASP A 91 -6.90 2.81 2.14
N PRO A 92 -7.29 3.80 2.97
CA PRO A 92 -7.11 3.74 4.41
C PRO A 92 -7.90 2.60 5.05
N GLN A 93 -9.09 2.28 4.52
CA GLN A 93 -9.94 1.23 5.09
C GLN A 93 -9.33 -0.15 4.87
N LYS A 94 -8.75 -0.38 3.68
CA LYS A 94 -8.01 -1.62 3.39
C LYS A 94 -6.75 -1.74 4.23
N LEU A 95 -6.03 -0.65 4.40
CA LEU A 95 -4.82 -0.61 5.22
C LEU A 95 -5.16 -0.88 6.70
N GLU A 96 -6.18 -0.25 7.25
CA GLU A 96 -6.65 -0.47 8.63
C GLU A 96 -7.09 -1.92 8.86
N ALA A 97 -7.78 -2.53 7.89
CA ALA A 97 -8.14 -3.94 7.96
C ALA A 97 -6.90 -4.86 7.97
N LEU A 98 -5.86 -4.53 7.19
CA LEU A 98 -4.59 -5.25 7.20
C LEU A 98 -3.86 -5.08 8.54
N ILE A 99 -3.76 -3.85 9.04
CA ILE A 99 -3.14 -3.54 10.34
C ILE A 99 -3.84 -4.31 11.46
N ALA A 100 -5.18 -4.30 11.49
CA ALA A 100 -5.96 -5.03 12.47
C ALA A 100 -5.78 -6.56 12.37
N HIS A 101 -5.63 -7.09 11.15
CA HIS A 101 -5.30 -8.50 10.95
C HIS A 101 -3.90 -8.82 11.50
N ARG A 102 -2.90 -8.00 11.18
CA ARG A 102 -1.51 -8.21 11.60
C ARG A 102 -1.30 -8.03 13.10
N ALA A 103 -1.99 -7.08 13.73
CA ALA A 103 -1.93 -6.86 15.18
C ALA A 103 -2.44 -8.07 15.99
N LYS A 104 -3.36 -8.88 15.42
CA LYS A 104 -3.82 -10.13 16.07
C LYS A 104 -2.76 -11.22 16.08
N ASN A 105 -1.80 -11.18 15.15
CA ASN A 105 -0.80 -12.22 14.95
C ASN A 105 0.51 -11.95 15.73
N SER A 106 0.42 -11.24 16.88
CA SER A 106 1.47 -11.08 17.89
C SER A 106 2.58 -10.05 17.65
N ALA A 107 2.46 -9.15 16.66
CA ALA A 107 3.42 -8.06 16.51
C ALA A 107 3.09 -6.84 17.40
N ASN A 108 4.14 -6.17 17.89
CA ASN A 108 4.00 -4.84 18.45
C ASN A 108 3.75 -3.83 17.31
N VAL A 109 2.49 -3.66 16.95
CA VAL A 109 2.05 -2.77 15.87
C VAL A 109 1.73 -1.38 16.43
N LYS A 110 2.45 -0.37 15.95
CA LYS A 110 2.19 1.05 16.18
C LYS A 110 1.61 1.69 14.92
N VAL A 111 0.79 2.72 15.11
CA VAL A 111 0.14 3.45 14.02
C VAL A 111 0.26 4.95 14.25
N LEU A 112 0.67 5.67 13.22
CA LEU A 112 0.56 7.13 13.11
C LEU A 112 -0.33 7.46 11.91
N CYS A 113 -1.56 7.89 12.20
CA CYS A 113 -2.53 8.29 11.17
C CYS A 113 -2.69 9.80 11.17
N PHE A 114 -2.51 10.43 10.01
CA PHE A 114 -2.75 11.85 9.81
C PHE A 114 -4.12 12.09 9.17
N GLU A 115 -4.87 13.08 9.65
CA GLU A 115 -6.11 13.53 9.00
C GLU A 115 -5.84 13.99 7.55
N GLN A 116 -4.81 14.80 7.37
CA GLN A 116 -4.45 15.31 6.06
C GLN A 116 -2.93 15.32 5.85
N SER A 117 -2.45 14.51 4.92
CA SER A 117 -1.10 14.58 4.38
C SER A 117 -1.05 13.94 2.99
N PRO A 118 -0.31 14.54 2.03
CA PRO A 118 -0.06 13.88 0.75
C PRO A 118 0.72 12.57 0.95
N HIS A 119 0.46 11.61 0.05
CA HIS A 119 1.17 10.34 -0.06
C HIS A 119 2.70 10.56 -0.05
N CYS A 120 3.42 9.81 0.79
CA CYS A 120 4.87 9.87 0.96
C CYS A 120 5.43 11.27 1.31
N ALA A 121 4.61 12.18 1.84
CA ALA A 121 5.04 13.54 2.21
C ALA A 121 4.80 13.86 3.70
N HIS A 122 4.61 12.84 4.53
CA HIS A 122 4.30 12.96 5.96
C HIS A 122 5.38 13.72 6.73
N LEU A 123 6.66 13.35 6.56
CA LEU A 123 7.78 14.05 7.18
C LEU A 123 7.81 15.55 6.83
N ARG A 124 7.50 15.89 5.57
CA ARG A 124 7.50 17.29 5.11
C ARG A 124 6.34 18.08 5.72
N LYS A 125 5.17 17.47 5.86
CA LYS A 125 3.96 18.16 6.34
C LYS A 125 3.87 18.20 7.87
N HIS A 126 4.29 17.12 8.54
CA HIS A 126 4.16 16.90 9.98
C HIS A 126 5.49 16.41 10.58
N PRO A 127 6.57 17.21 10.49
CA PRO A 127 7.92 16.76 10.84
C PRO A 127 8.05 16.31 12.30
N ASP A 128 7.44 17.04 13.23
CA ASP A 128 7.58 16.76 14.67
C ASP A 128 6.93 15.44 15.06
N GLU A 129 5.68 15.22 14.63
CA GLU A 129 4.93 13.98 14.88
C GLU A 129 5.59 12.78 14.22
N TYR A 130 6.02 12.94 12.97
CA TYR A 130 6.71 11.88 12.23
C TYR A 130 8.03 11.49 12.90
N VAL A 131 8.90 12.46 13.22
CA VAL A 131 10.20 12.20 13.87
C VAL A 131 10.01 11.63 15.27
N LYS A 132 9.00 12.09 16.01
CA LYS A 132 8.67 11.52 17.32
C LYS A 132 8.31 10.04 17.20
N ALA A 133 7.40 9.68 16.29
CA ALA A 133 7.01 8.29 16.07
C ALA A 133 8.19 7.41 15.66
N LEU A 134 9.10 7.91 14.81
CA LEU A 134 10.32 7.19 14.45
C LEU A 134 11.23 6.95 15.66
N ARG A 135 11.46 7.98 16.49
CA ARG A 135 12.28 7.84 17.70
C ARG A 135 11.69 6.83 18.68
N GLU A 136 10.39 6.86 18.89
CA GLU A 136 9.68 5.91 19.76
C GLU A 136 9.61 4.49 19.20
N PHE A 137 9.84 4.31 17.91
CA PHE A 137 9.86 2.99 17.26
C PHE A 137 11.24 2.33 17.32
N ILE A 138 12.29 3.13 17.07
CA ILE A 138 13.68 2.66 16.99
C ILE A 138 14.21 2.27 18.39
N VAL A 139 13.78 2.97 19.43
CA VAL A 139 14.09 2.64 20.84
C VAL A 139 13.30 1.42 21.29
#